data_AF-A0A5A7VPI7-F1
#
_entry.id   AF-A0A5A7VPI7-F1
#
_cell.length_a   1.000
_cell.length_b   1.000
_cell.length_c   1.000
_cell.angle_alpha   90.00
_cell.angle_beta   90.00
_cell.angle_gamma   90.00
#
_symmetry.space_group_name_H-M   'P 1'
#
loop_
_entity.id
_entity.type
_entity.pdbx_description
1 polymer ?
#
loop_
_entity_poly.entity_id
_entity_poly.type
_entity_poly.pdbx_seq_one_letter_code
_entity_poly.pdbx_strand_id
1 'polypeptide(L)' 'MNISNEVLGQRLDEMEVRLTFIDEAVQALIVADAEQSPRIAALERALRDLRGEMASMRVAQADDPHDEPPPPHY' A
#
# COMPACT_ATOMS: atom_id res chain seq x y z
N MET A 1 21.33 48.21 -22.16
CA MET A 1 20.77 46.96 -21.61
C MET A 1 21.67 46.51 -20.48
N ASN A 2 21.13 46.17 -19.31
CA ASN A 2 21.91 45.84 -18.12
C ASN A 2 22.13 44.32 -18.07
N ILE A 3 23.37 43.85 -18.23
CA ILE A 3 23.76 42.43 -18.36
C ILE A 3 23.21 41.59 -17.20
N SER A 4 23.12 42.16 -16.00
CA SER A 4 22.54 41.48 -14.82
C SER A 4 21.08 41.11 -15.01
N ASN A 5 20.31 41.86 -15.80
CA ASN A 5 18.90 41.60 -16.06
C ASN A 5 18.73 40.45 -17.06
N GLU A 6 19.61 40.35 -18.07
CA GLU A 6 19.64 39.21 -19.00
C GLU A 6 20.02 37.91 -18.29
N VAL A 7 21.01 37.93 -17.40
CA VAL A 7 21.39 36.76 -16.59
C VAL A 7 20.26 36.33 -15.64
N LEU A 8 19.54 37.28 -15.04
CA LEU A 8 18.38 36.97 -14.21
C LEU A 8 17.22 36.38 -15.04
N GLY A 9 16.94 36.94 -16.22
CA GLY A 9 15.94 36.40 -17.14
C GLY A 9 16.25 34.95 -17.53
N GLN A 10 17.49 34.67 -17.93
CA GLN A 10 17.91 33.31 -18.29
C GLN A 10 17.76 32.31 -17.13
N ARG A 11 18.07 32.72 -15.90
CA ARG A 11 17.89 31.87 -14.71
C ARG A 11 16.42 31.65 -14.38
N LEU A 12 15.55 32.64 -14.60
CA LEU A 12 14.10 32.49 -14.43
C LEU A 12 13.53 31.51 -15.46
N ASP A 13 13.92 31.63 -16.73
CA ASP A 13 13.50 30.70 -17.78
C ASP A 13 13.92 29.26 -17.46
N GLU A 14 15.15 29.07 -16.99
CA GLU A 14 15.64 27.76 -16.56
C GLU A 14 14.86 27.21 -15.36
N MET A 15 14.52 28.08 -14.39
CA MET A 15 13.70 27.69 -13.25
C MET A 15 12.27 27.32 -13.66
N GLU A 16 11.67 28.02 -14.62
CA GLU A 16 10.32 27.73 -15.12
C GLU A 16 10.25 26.37 -15.80
N VAL A 17 11.25 26.04 -16.63
CA VAL A 17 11.39 24.71 -17.24
C VAL A 17 11.53 23.64 -16.17
N ARG A 18 12.45 23.83 -15.20
CA ARG A 18 12.65 22.86 -14.11
C ARG A 18 11.39 22.67 -13.27
N LEU A 19 10.64 23.74 -12.99
CA LEU A 19 9.41 23.68 -12.21
C LEU A 19 8.34 22.88 -12.95
N THR A 20 8.21 23.08 -14.27
CA THR A 20 7.29 22.32 -15.11
C THR A 20 7.59 20.81 -15.06
N PHE A 21 8.86 20.42 -15.17
CA PHE A 21 9.25 19.01 -15.04
C PHE A 21 8.96 18.43 -13.65
N ILE A 22 9.16 19.21 -12.59
CA ILE A 22 8.85 18.77 -11.23
C ILE A 22 7.34 18.57 -11.07
N ASP A 23 6.52 19.47 -11.62
CA ASP A 23 5.06 19.36 -11.56
C ASP A 23 4.58 18.10 -12.28
N GLU A 24 5.09 17.83 -13.49
CA GLU A 24 4.81 16.58 -14.22
C GLU A 24 5.23 15.33 -13.44
N ALA A 25 6.41 15.34 -12.82
CA ALA A 25 6.91 14.22 -12.03
C ALA A 25 6.06 13.97 -10.76
N VAL A 26 5.64 15.05 -10.08
CA VAL A 26 4.74 14.96 -8.92
C VAL A 26 3.39 14.40 -9.34
N GLN A 27 2.84 14.87 -10.45
CA GLN A 27 1.56 14.36 -10.95
C GLN A 27 1.65 12.87 -11.31
N ALA A 28 2.73 12.43 -11.95
CA ALA A 28 2.97 11.02 -12.25
C ALA A 28 3.07 10.17 -10.97
N LEU A 29 3.72 10.69 -9.92
CA LEU A 29 3.81 10.01 -8.63
C LEU A 29 2.46 9.88 -7.94
N ILE A 30 1.63 10.93 -7.97
CA ILE A 30 0.27 10.90 -7.42
C ILE A 30 -0.58 9.83 -8.11
N VAL A 31 -0.49 9.73 -9.44
CA VAL A 31 -1.21 8.71 -10.21
C VAL A 31 -0.73 7.31 -9.80
N ALA A 32 0.59 7.09 -9.73
CA ALA A 32 1.15 5.81 -9.32
C ALA A 32 0.73 5.40 -7.90
N ASP A 33 0.70 6.35 -6.96
CA ASP A 33 0.25 6.11 -5.58
C ASP A 33 -1.23 5.75 -5.52
N ALA A 34 -2.07 6.47 -6.27
CA ALA A 34 -3.50 6.20 -6.36
C ALA A 34 -3.81 4.82 -6.96
N GLU A 35 -2.95 4.30 -7.84
CA GLU A 35 -3.07 2.93 -8.37
C GLU A 35 -2.58 1.86 -7.38
N GLN A 36 -1.52 2.14 -6.62
CA GLN A 36 -0.90 1.16 -5.71
C GLN A 36 -1.65 1.02 -4.39
N SER A 37 -2.10 2.13 -3.80
CA SER A 37 -2.84 2.16 -2.54
C SER A 37 -4.03 1.19 -2.47
N PRO A 38 -4.98 1.18 -3.44
CA PRO A 38 -6.11 0.24 -3.40
C PRO A 38 -5.66 -1.21 -3.60
N ARG A 39 -4.60 -1.45 -4.39
CA ARG A 39 -4.06 -2.79 -4.60
C ARG A 39 -3.47 -3.37 -3.31
N ILE A 40 -2.76 -2.56 -2.54
CA ILE A 40 -2.23 -2.96 -1.22
C ILE A 40 -3.40 -3.27 -0.27
N ALA A 41 -4.40 -2.40 -0.19
CA ALA A 41 -5.56 -2.62 0.66
C ALA A 41 -6.32 -3.92 0.30
N ALA A 42 -6.42 -4.24 -0.99
CA ALA A 42 -7.02 -5.49 -1.47
C ALA A 42 -6.20 -6.72 -1.05
N LEU A 43 -4.87 -6.66 -1.18
CA LEU A 43 -3.98 -7.74 -0.75
C LEU A 43 -4.04 -7.97 0.76
N GLU A 44 -4.03 -6.90 1.55
CA GLU A 44 -4.19 -7.02 3.01
C GLU A 44 -5.51 -7.67 3.41
N ARG A 45 -6.60 -7.34 2.70
CA ARG A 45 -7.90 -7.97 2.92
C ARG A 45 -7.85 -9.47 2.59
N ALA A 46 -7.32 -9.84 1.43
CA ALA A 46 -7.17 -11.23 1.03
C ALA A 46 -6.34 -12.04 2.03
N LEU A 47 -5.26 -11.46 2.57
CA LEU A 47 -4.44 -12.11 3.60
C LEU A 47 -5.19 -12.31 4.92
N ARG A 48 -6.02 -11.33 5.33
CA ARG A 48 -6.87 -11.48 6.53
C ARG A 48 -7.92 -12.57 6.35
N ASP A 49 -8.54 -12.63 5.17
CA ASP A 49 -9.56 -13.62 4.83
C ASP A 49 -8.95 -15.03 4.84
N LEU A 50 -7.81 -15.23 4.16
CA LEU A 50 -7.07 -16.49 4.16
C LEU A 50 -6.67 -16.96 5.57
N ARG A 51 -6.24 -16.02 6.43
CA ARG A 51 -5.92 -16.33 7.82
C ARG A 51 -7.16 -16.79 8.59
N GLY A 52 -8.32 -16.18 8.33
CA GLY A 52 -9.59 -16.59 8.91
C GLY A 52 -9.99 -18.01 8.47
N GLU A 53 -9.86 -18.31 7.18
CA GLU A 53 -10.11 -19.65 6.63
C GLU A 53 -9.20 -20.69 7.28
N MET A 54 -7.89 -20.44 7.36
CA MET A 54 -6.95 -21.35 8.03
C MET A 54 -7.27 -21.58 9.51
N ALA A 55 -7.70 -20.53 10.22
CA ALA A 55 -8.12 -20.67 11.62
C ALA A 55 -9.38 -21.54 11.75
N SER A 56 -10.35 -21.36 10.85
CA SER A 56 -11.58 -22.16 10.82
C SER A 56 -11.31 -23.63 10.53
N MET A 57 -10.39 -23.92 9.59
CA MET A 57 -9.96 -25.30 9.28
C MET A 57 -9.29 -25.96 10.48
N ARG A 58 -8.48 -25.23 11.24
CA ARG A 58 -7.83 -25.75 12.45
C ARG A 58 -8.84 -26.09 13.54
N VAL A 59 -9.86 -25.25 13.73
CA VAL A 59 -10.94 -25.53 14.70
C VAL A 59 -11.78 -26.72 14.26
N ALA A 60 -12.10 -26.83 12.97
CA ALA A 60 -12.86 -27.96 12.42
C ALA A 60 -12.11 -29.31 12.52
N GLN A 61 -10.78 -29.29 12.67
CA GLN A 61 -9.94 -30.46 12.89
C GLN A 61 -9.63 -30.74 14.37
N ALA A 62 -10.10 -29.90 15.31
CA ALA A 62 -9.96 -30.19 16.73
C ALA A 62 -10.89 -31.36 17.09
N ASP A 63 -10.36 -32.34 17.83
CA ASP A 63 -11.03 -33.60 18.18
C ASP A 63 -12.45 -33.39 18.73
N ASP A 64 -13.35 -34.30 18.36
CA ASP A 64 -14.73 -34.32 18.86
C ASP A 64 -14.72 -34.67 20.36
N PRO A 65 -15.19 -33.79 21.27
CA PRO A 65 -15.27 -34.09 22.71
C PRO A 65 -16.22 -35.25 23.05
N HIS A 66 -16.92 -35.83 22.07
CA HIS A 66 -17.64 -37.12 22.22
C HIS A 66 -16.76 -38.37 22.11
N ASP A 67 -15.49 -38.26 21.69
CA ASP A 67 -14.53 -39.38 21.67
C ASP A 67 -13.74 -39.53 22.98
N GLU A 68 -14.01 -38.69 24.00
CA GLU A 68 -13.42 -38.87 25.33
C GLU A 68 -14.14 -39.99 26.10
N PRO A 69 -13.41 -41.01 26.61
CA PRO A 69 -14.00 -42.05 27.46
C PRO A 69 -14.62 -41.43 28.72
N PRO A 70 -15.81 -41.90 29.18
CA PRO A 70 -16.46 -41.33 30.35
C PRO A 70 -15.57 -41.43 31.60
N PRO A 71 -15.64 -40.46 32.54
CA PRO A 71 -14.73 -40.39 33.67
C PRO A 71 -14.82 -41.66 34.54
N PRO A 72 -13.68 -42.20 35.03
CA PRO A 72 -13.69 -43.32 35.96
C PRO A 72 -14.37 -42.92 37.27
N HIS A 73 -15.39 -43.68 37.66
CA HIS A 73 -16.01 -43.57 38.97
C HIS A 73 -15.08 -44.22 40.02
N TYR A 74 -14.46 -43.39 40.87
CA TYR A 74 -13.70 -43.81 42.05
C TYR A 74 -14.56 -43.84 43.31
#